data_AF-A0A6M5YE51-F1
#
_entry.id   AF-A0A6M5YE51-F1
#
_cell.length_a   1.000
_cell.length_b   1.000
_cell.length_c   1.000
_cell.angle_alpha   90.00
_cell.angle_beta   90.00
_cell.angle_gamma   90.00
#
_symmetry.space_group_name_H-M   'P 1'
#
loop_
_entity.id
_entity.type
_entity.pdbx_description
1 polymer ?
#
loop_
_entity_poly.entity_id
_entity_poly.type
_entity_poly.pdbx_seq_one_letter_code
_entity_poly.pdbx_strand_id
1 'polypeptide(L)'
;MNTTKRIPIIEVDQWLKYWDTVAFDSERGRKQPQHKFFIFSINAGLLKKLSKVYPRKADEQRDIEIGIQRKHDPARSTEIKKYIHRGYPLSEMASTNSIPDKLKSLQMPGWLPTVIVANILTKGTRRGKEEINEHDLITIEKDASGNWLKLPDNVSNEAWIPHIPPIEIIDGQHRLWAFDKDDSLTENYELPVVAFIDLDITWQAYLFYTINVKPKKINRSLAYDLYPILRVQEWLEGSPDTANIYKETRAQEIVEILWSNTESPWKNKINMLGDSNSLANITQAAFIRNLIASFIKTSVTKGLGGLFGSILNDQYHLPLNWNRTQQAAFIIFSWKIMYERVSECQHGWALALRNEKKQVEIFKDKDDKSDLAFFSKYSLISTDQGVRGFLHVINDICYLLSESINLRNVEWTSEDEIKEGVIGTKEIQQCLRDLNKHKVYNILYDVWVVA
;
A
#
# COMPACT_ATOMS: atom_id res chain seq x y z
N MET A 1 30.09 -26.29 -7.06
CA MET A 1 30.02 -24.98 -7.74
C MET A 1 31.24 -24.16 -7.33
N ASN A 2 31.92 -23.49 -8.26
CA ASN A 2 33.08 -22.63 -7.95
C ASN A 2 32.63 -21.54 -6.97
N THR A 3 32.97 -21.67 -5.69
CA THR A 3 32.85 -20.58 -4.73
C THR A 3 33.87 -19.53 -5.13
N THR A 4 33.41 -18.51 -5.85
CA THR A 4 34.22 -17.35 -6.18
C THR A 4 34.73 -16.77 -4.85
N LYS A 5 36.04 -16.87 -4.60
CA LYS A 5 36.69 -16.34 -3.39
C LYS A 5 36.57 -14.82 -3.24
N ARG A 6 36.02 -14.15 -4.26
CA ARG A 6 35.87 -12.71 -4.40
C ARG A 6 34.49 -12.38 -4.93
N ILE A 7 33.86 -11.36 -4.36
CA ILE A 7 32.58 -10.81 -4.83
C ILE A 7 32.84 -9.39 -5.36
N PRO A 8 32.36 -9.01 -6.56
CA PRO A 8 32.51 -7.65 -7.06
C PRO A 8 31.73 -6.67 -6.17
N ILE A 9 32.31 -5.53 -5.83
CA ILE A 9 31.66 -4.52 -4.99
C ILE A 9 31.69 -3.13 -5.62
N ILE A 10 30.65 -2.36 -5.32
CA ILE A 10 30.57 -0.94 -5.65
C ILE A 10 30.87 -0.14 -4.38
N GLU A 11 31.85 0.75 -4.46
CA GLU A 11 32.18 1.70 -3.39
C GLU A 11 31.30 2.94 -3.52
N VAL A 12 30.62 3.33 -2.45
CA VAL A 12 29.70 4.48 -2.43
C VAL A 12 30.16 5.49 -1.39
N ASP A 13 30.31 6.74 -1.83
CA ASP A 13 30.66 7.87 -0.98
C ASP A 13 29.43 8.77 -0.79
N GLN A 14 28.97 8.88 0.46
CA GLN A 14 27.87 9.76 0.84
C GLN A 14 28.31 10.77 1.92
N TRP A 15 29.62 10.92 2.14
CA TRP A 15 30.14 11.82 3.15
C TRP A 15 30.16 13.27 2.65
N LEU A 16 29.25 14.08 3.19
CA LEU A 16 29.25 15.53 2.97
C LEU A 16 30.25 16.20 3.91
N LYS A 17 30.99 17.20 3.41
CA LYS A 17 31.97 17.98 4.21
C LYS A 17 31.41 18.58 5.50
N TYR A 18 30.11 18.88 5.54
CA TYR A 18 29.46 19.39 6.75
C TYR A 18 29.47 18.36 7.90
N TRP A 19 29.56 17.06 7.62
CA TRP A 19 29.66 16.04 8.67
C TRP A 19 30.98 16.08 9.43
N ASP A 20 32.02 16.73 8.89
CA ASP A 20 33.28 16.95 9.59
C ASP A 20 33.12 17.89 10.80
N THR A 21 32.00 18.62 10.89
CA THR A 21 31.68 19.47 12.05
C THR A 21 30.94 18.73 13.17
N VAL A 22 30.60 17.45 12.98
CA VAL A 22 29.92 16.65 14.00
C VAL A 22 30.92 16.22 15.06
N ALA A 23 30.57 16.43 16.34
CA ALA A 23 31.34 15.92 17.45
C ALA A 23 31.14 14.40 17.59
N PHE A 24 32.12 13.62 17.11
CA PHE A 24 32.20 12.18 17.31
C PHE A 24 32.79 11.85 18.68
N ASP A 25 32.30 10.80 19.30
CA ASP A 25 32.68 10.40 20.67
C ASP A 25 32.84 8.88 20.71
N SER A 26 34.10 8.43 20.62
CA SER A 26 34.43 7.00 20.63
C SER A 26 34.12 6.34 21.98
N GLU A 27 34.17 7.07 23.09
CA GLU A 27 33.87 6.52 24.42
C GLU A 27 32.37 6.20 24.57
N ARG A 28 31.51 6.95 23.87
CA ARG A 28 30.06 6.69 23.78
C ARG A 28 29.67 5.79 22.60
N GLY A 29 30.64 5.12 21.96
CA GLY A 29 30.39 4.27 20.79
C GLY A 29 29.84 5.04 19.60
N ARG A 30 30.27 6.31 19.43
CA ARG A 30 29.99 7.17 18.28
C ARG A 30 31.30 7.60 17.61
N LYS A 31 32.24 6.67 17.46
CA LYS A 31 33.45 6.86 16.64
C LYS A 31 33.04 7.35 15.25
N GLN A 32 33.88 8.16 14.62
CA GLN A 32 33.64 8.59 13.25
C GLN A 32 33.60 7.35 12.34
N PRO A 33 32.47 7.08 11.65
CA PRO A 33 32.38 5.94 10.75
C PRO A 33 33.23 6.20 9.49
N GLN A 34 33.55 5.14 8.76
CA GLN A 34 34.16 5.31 7.45
C GLN A 34 33.23 6.12 6.53
N HIS A 35 33.81 6.99 5.71
CA HIS A 35 33.07 7.86 4.78
C HIS A 35 32.36 7.09 3.68
N LYS A 36 32.78 5.84 3.46
CA LYS A 36 32.36 5.00 2.36
C LYS A 36 31.74 3.71 2.86
N PHE A 37 30.77 3.21 2.10
CA PHE A 37 30.19 1.88 2.28
C PHE A 37 30.16 1.14 0.95
N PHE A 38 29.80 -0.13 0.98
CA PHE A 38 29.87 -1.02 -0.17
C PHE A 38 28.51 -1.61 -0.52
N ILE A 39 28.26 -1.78 -1.81
CA ILE A 39 27.07 -2.47 -2.33
C ILE A 39 27.52 -3.70 -3.13
N PHE A 40 26.87 -4.84 -2.89
CA PHE A 40 27.12 -6.07 -3.63
C PHE A 40 25.93 -7.03 -3.57
N SER A 41 25.95 -8.05 -4.44
CA SER A 41 25.04 -9.19 -4.41
C SER A 41 25.77 -10.39 -3.80
N ILE A 42 25.09 -11.17 -2.95
CA ILE A 42 25.66 -12.38 -2.36
C ILE A 42 24.57 -13.44 -2.19
N ASN A 43 24.96 -14.70 -2.35
CA ASN A 43 24.10 -15.84 -2.04
C ASN A 43 23.58 -15.79 -0.60
N ALA A 44 22.27 -16.00 -0.40
CA ALA A 44 21.62 -15.91 0.91
C ALA A 44 22.19 -16.92 1.92
N GLY A 45 22.47 -18.15 1.48
CA GLY A 45 23.08 -19.20 2.32
C GLY A 45 24.50 -18.83 2.76
N LEU A 46 25.30 -18.29 1.84
CA LEU A 46 26.65 -17.79 2.13
C LEU A 46 26.62 -16.62 3.12
N LEU A 47 25.71 -15.66 2.92
CA LEU A 47 25.55 -14.52 3.84
C LEU A 47 25.09 -14.97 5.23
N LYS A 48 24.17 -15.93 5.32
CA LYS A 48 23.74 -16.54 6.59
C LYS A 48 24.92 -17.21 7.30
N LYS A 49 25.79 -17.90 6.56
CA LYS A 49 27.01 -18.54 7.09
C LYS A 49 28.00 -17.50 7.63
N LEU A 50 28.26 -16.42 6.88
CA LEU A 50 29.17 -15.34 7.27
C LEU A 50 28.67 -14.51 8.46
N SER A 51 27.36 -14.49 8.71
CA SER A 51 26.75 -13.68 9.76
C SER A 51 26.28 -14.46 11.00
N LYS A 52 26.32 -15.79 10.94
CA LYS A 52 25.84 -16.70 12.02
C LYS A 52 24.41 -16.36 12.48
N VAL A 53 23.55 -15.95 11.56
CA VAL A 53 22.14 -15.65 11.84
C VAL A 53 21.36 -16.97 11.94
N TYR A 54 21.49 -17.63 13.10
CA TYR A 54 20.75 -18.85 13.46
C TYR A 54 19.73 -18.57 14.57
N PRO A 55 18.61 -19.31 14.63
CA PRO A 55 17.67 -19.21 15.74
C PRO A 55 18.36 -19.65 17.05
N ARG A 56 18.41 -18.78 18.07
CA ARG A 56 18.97 -19.14 19.39
C ARG A 56 18.04 -20.11 20.12
N LYS A 57 18.60 -21.09 20.84
CA LYS A 57 17.84 -21.93 21.78
C LYS A 57 17.61 -21.15 23.09
N ALA A 58 16.51 -21.41 23.79
CA ALA A 58 16.08 -20.65 24.97
C ALA A 58 17.03 -20.72 26.20
N ASP A 59 18.05 -21.58 26.16
CA ASP A 59 18.97 -21.87 27.28
C ASP A 59 20.29 -21.07 27.25
N GLU A 60 20.54 -20.23 26.25
CA GLU A 60 21.77 -19.44 26.16
C GLU A 60 21.65 -18.13 26.99
N GLN A 61 22.60 -17.92 27.92
CA GLN A 61 22.69 -16.70 28.74
C GLN A 61 22.70 -15.44 27.86
N ARG A 62 22.06 -14.38 28.36
CA ARG A 62 22.04 -13.07 27.70
C ARG A 62 23.47 -12.49 27.67
N ASP A 63 24.17 -12.64 26.55
CA ASP A 63 25.25 -11.71 26.22
C ASP A 63 24.62 -10.34 25.96
N ILE A 64 24.80 -9.44 26.92
CA ILE A 64 24.24 -8.08 26.97
C ILE A 64 24.67 -7.24 25.74
N GLU A 65 25.70 -7.66 25.01
CA GLU A 65 26.35 -6.87 23.96
C GLU A 65 25.83 -7.15 22.53
N ILE A 66 25.11 -8.25 22.26
CA ILE A 66 24.52 -8.52 20.91
C ILE A 66 23.12 -7.88 20.80
N GLY A 67 22.98 -6.66 21.33
CA GLY A 67 21.70 -5.96 21.57
C GLY A 67 20.91 -5.51 20.34
N ILE A 68 21.35 -5.84 19.12
CA ILE A 68 20.71 -5.38 17.86
C ILE A 68 19.99 -6.52 17.11
N GLN A 69 20.04 -7.76 17.61
CA GLN A 69 19.32 -8.86 16.98
C GLN A 69 17.89 -8.97 17.52
N ARG A 70 16.91 -9.03 16.61
CA ARG A 70 15.51 -9.28 16.99
C ARG A 70 15.41 -10.68 17.58
N LYS A 71 14.48 -10.89 18.53
CA LYS A 71 14.07 -12.25 18.87
C LYS A 71 13.52 -12.89 17.60
N HIS A 72 13.98 -14.09 17.26
CA HIS A 72 13.48 -14.84 16.11
C HIS A 72 11.96 -14.99 16.25
N ASP A 73 11.23 -14.51 15.24
CA ASP A 73 9.80 -14.76 15.05
C ASP A 73 9.65 -15.87 13.99
N PRO A 74 9.37 -17.12 14.40
CA PRO A 74 9.27 -18.26 13.49
C PRO A 74 8.11 -18.11 12.50
N ALA A 75 7.03 -17.43 12.87
CA ALA A 75 5.89 -17.24 11.99
C ALA A 75 6.29 -16.36 10.81
N ARG A 76 6.99 -15.26 11.09
CA ARG A 76 7.47 -14.32 10.08
C ARG A 76 8.50 -14.92 9.12
N SER A 77 9.46 -15.70 9.62
CA SER A 77 10.44 -16.36 8.75
C SER A 77 9.80 -17.43 7.86
N THR A 78 8.83 -18.17 8.41
CA THR A 78 8.01 -19.14 7.64
C THR A 78 7.20 -18.45 6.54
N GLU A 79 6.59 -17.30 6.84
CA GLU A 79 5.85 -16.50 5.87
C GLU A 79 6.75 -16.01 4.72
N ILE A 80 7.93 -15.46 5.04
CA ILE A 80 8.90 -15.03 4.02
C ILE A 80 9.36 -16.22 3.18
N LYS A 81 9.58 -17.39 3.79
CA LYS A 81 9.93 -18.62 3.07
C LYS A 81 8.83 -19.01 2.06
N LYS A 82 7.56 -18.96 2.48
CA LYS A 82 6.43 -19.19 1.56
C LYS A 82 6.38 -18.16 0.43
N TYR A 83 6.65 -16.89 0.74
CA TYR A 83 6.71 -15.82 -0.24
C TYR A 83 7.81 -16.04 -1.29
N ILE A 84 9.03 -16.41 -0.88
CA ILE A 84 10.12 -16.71 -1.82
C ILE A 84 9.71 -17.81 -2.82
N HIS A 85 9.05 -18.86 -2.35
CA HIS A 85 8.69 -20.03 -3.17
C HIS A 85 7.47 -19.82 -4.06
N ARG A 86 6.52 -18.96 -3.67
CA ARG A 86 5.19 -18.90 -4.32
C ARG A 86 4.70 -17.49 -4.67
N GLY A 87 5.37 -16.47 -4.15
CA GLY A 87 4.95 -15.08 -4.21
C GLY A 87 3.66 -14.79 -3.46
N TYR A 88 3.29 -13.52 -3.46
CA TYR A 88 1.99 -13.06 -2.98
C TYR A 88 0.97 -13.16 -4.14
N PRO A 89 -0.28 -13.61 -3.89
CA PRO A 89 -0.91 -13.82 -2.59
C PRO A 89 -0.81 -15.25 -2.06
N LEU A 90 -0.31 -16.21 -2.86
CA LEU A 90 -0.30 -17.63 -2.48
C LEU A 90 0.45 -17.91 -1.18
N SER A 91 1.45 -17.09 -0.85
CA SER A 91 2.20 -17.17 0.40
C SER A 91 1.33 -17.06 1.66
N GLU A 92 0.23 -16.29 1.58
CA GLU A 92 -0.71 -16.09 2.69
C GLU A 92 -1.86 -17.11 2.69
N MET A 93 -2.26 -17.59 1.51
CA MET A 93 -3.42 -18.47 1.35
C MET A 93 -3.15 -19.95 1.61
N ALA A 94 -2.02 -20.46 1.12
CA ALA A 94 -1.80 -21.89 1.02
C ALA A 94 -1.25 -22.46 2.35
N SER A 95 -2.04 -23.33 2.99
CA SER A 95 -1.63 -24.09 4.18
C SER A 95 -0.81 -25.34 3.83
N THR A 96 -0.89 -25.83 2.59
CA THR A 96 -0.27 -27.08 2.13
C THR A 96 0.93 -26.88 1.20
N ASN A 97 1.81 -27.89 1.13
CA ASN A 97 3.01 -27.88 0.28
C ASN A 97 2.72 -28.00 -1.24
N SER A 98 1.56 -28.52 -1.64
CA SER A 98 1.10 -28.52 -3.03
C SER A 98 0.17 -27.35 -3.33
N ILE A 99 0.35 -26.73 -4.50
CA ILE A 99 -0.52 -25.67 -5.02
C ILE A 99 -1.64 -26.35 -5.83
N PRO A 100 -2.93 -26.22 -5.44
CA PRO A 100 -4.04 -26.74 -6.22
C PRO A 100 -4.06 -26.14 -7.64
N ASP A 101 -4.48 -26.91 -8.65
CA ASP A 101 -4.48 -26.46 -10.06
C ASP A 101 -5.24 -25.14 -10.27
N LYS A 102 -6.34 -24.94 -9.53
CA LYS A 102 -7.15 -23.71 -9.59
C LYS A 102 -6.43 -22.45 -9.09
N LEU A 103 -5.35 -22.61 -8.32
CA LEU A 103 -4.59 -21.51 -7.71
C LEU A 103 -3.25 -21.28 -8.40
N LYS A 104 -2.89 -22.08 -9.42
CA LYS A 104 -1.64 -21.93 -10.17
C LYS A 104 -1.51 -20.57 -10.87
N SER A 105 -2.62 -19.99 -11.31
CA SER A 105 -2.63 -18.67 -11.94
C SER A 105 -2.24 -17.52 -10.99
N LEU A 106 -2.31 -17.74 -9.67
CA LEU A 106 -1.95 -16.76 -8.65
C LEU A 106 -0.48 -16.88 -8.21
N GLN A 107 0.30 -17.79 -8.80
CA GLN A 107 1.70 -17.94 -8.46
C GLN A 107 2.52 -16.79 -9.03
N MET A 108 3.20 -16.07 -8.15
CA MET A 108 3.98 -14.89 -8.49
C MET A 108 5.46 -15.07 -8.07
N PRO A 109 6.40 -14.31 -8.64
CA PRO A 109 7.78 -14.31 -8.17
C PRO A 109 7.90 -13.77 -6.74
N GLY A 110 8.66 -14.47 -5.89
CA GLY A 110 9.00 -14.05 -4.54
C GLY A 110 10.27 -13.20 -4.49
N TRP A 111 10.22 -11.97 -4.97
CA TRP A 111 11.39 -11.08 -5.00
C TRP A 111 11.59 -10.34 -3.67
N LEU A 112 12.83 -10.36 -3.16
CA LEU A 112 13.25 -9.56 -2.01
C LEU A 112 14.16 -8.40 -2.48
N PRO A 113 13.61 -7.34 -3.11
CA PRO A 113 14.39 -6.26 -3.69
C PRO A 113 15.01 -5.33 -2.64
N THR A 114 14.58 -5.44 -1.38
CA THR A 114 15.10 -4.62 -0.28
C THR A 114 16.50 -5.11 0.10
N VAL A 115 17.40 -4.17 0.39
CA VAL A 115 18.78 -4.49 0.76
C VAL A 115 18.86 -5.10 2.16
N ILE A 116 19.80 -6.02 2.37
CA ILE A 116 20.27 -6.42 3.70
C ILE A 116 21.30 -5.38 4.14
N VAL A 117 21.16 -4.85 5.35
CA VAL A 117 22.12 -3.89 5.89
C VAL A 117 23.06 -4.62 6.83
N ALA A 118 24.34 -4.54 6.53
CA ALA A 118 25.39 -5.32 7.19
C ALA A 118 26.53 -4.43 7.68
N ASN A 119 27.23 -4.91 8.70
CA ASN A 119 28.48 -4.36 9.20
C ASN A 119 29.56 -5.43 9.07
N ILE A 120 30.66 -5.12 8.39
CA ILE A 120 31.81 -6.02 8.24
C ILE A 120 32.83 -5.69 9.32
N LEU A 121 33.20 -6.70 10.09
CA LEU A 121 34.16 -6.56 11.18
C LEU A 121 35.59 -6.59 10.65
N THR A 122 36.45 -5.80 11.28
CA THR A 122 37.86 -5.67 10.90
C THR A 122 38.78 -6.26 11.96
N LYS A 123 40.07 -6.36 11.64
CA LYS A 123 41.09 -6.76 12.61
C LYS A 123 41.06 -5.82 13.83
N GLY A 124 41.16 -6.36 15.04
CA GLY A 124 41.07 -5.58 16.27
C GLY A 124 39.64 -5.39 16.79
N THR A 125 38.61 -5.73 16.02
CA THR A 125 37.22 -5.62 16.48
C THR A 125 36.95 -6.69 17.54
N ARG A 126 36.54 -6.25 18.73
CA ARG A 126 36.24 -7.11 19.88
C ARG A 126 34.74 -7.23 20.12
N ARG A 127 34.31 -8.40 20.60
CA ARG A 127 32.96 -8.70 21.10
C ARG A 127 33.11 -9.42 22.43
N GLY A 128 32.64 -8.81 23.52
CA GLY A 128 32.96 -9.26 24.87
C GLY A 128 34.47 -9.27 25.14
N LYS A 129 34.98 -10.43 25.55
CA LYS A 129 36.40 -10.63 25.85
C LYS A 129 37.23 -11.11 24.66
N GLU A 130 36.58 -11.36 23.53
CA GLU A 130 37.18 -12.04 22.39
C GLU A 130 37.32 -11.12 21.19
N GLU A 131 38.31 -11.42 20.35
CA GLU A 131 38.65 -10.67 19.15
C GLU A 131 38.43 -11.57 17.92
N ILE A 132 37.98 -10.96 16.82
CA ILE A 132 37.76 -11.70 15.58
C ILE A 132 39.07 -12.36 15.10
N ASN A 133 38.97 -13.62 14.67
CA ASN A 133 40.12 -14.39 14.21
C ASN A 133 40.58 -13.91 12.83
N GLU A 134 41.89 -13.79 12.62
CA GLU A 134 42.43 -13.24 11.35
C GLU A 134 42.05 -14.09 10.13
N HIS A 135 41.91 -15.41 10.32
CA HIS A 135 41.48 -16.33 9.26
C HIS A 135 40.01 -16.21 8.87
N ASP A 136 39.20 -15.53 9.69
CA ASP A 136 37.77 -15.34 9.46
C ASP A 136 37.47 -13.96 8.86
N LEU A 137 38.47 -13.09 8.69
CA LEU A 137 38.30 -11.73 8.21
C LEU A 137 37.88 -11.67 6.74
N ILE A 138 37.00 -10.71 6.45
CA ILE A 138 36.70 -10.27 5.10
C ILE A 138 37.57 -9.06 4.79
N THR A 139 38.17 -9.05 3.60
CA THR A 139 39.05 -7.94 3.17
C THR A 139 38.60 -7.36 1.85
N ILE A 140 38.96 -6.11 1.59
CA ILE A 140 38.68 -5.44 0.33
C ILE A 140 39.96 -5.43 -0.48
N GLU A 141 39.91 -6.04 -1.66
CA GLU A 141 41.02 -6.08 -2.62
C GLU A 141 40.68 -5.17 -3.80
N LYS A 142 41.68 -4.43 -4.28
CA LYS A 142 41.57 -3.57 -5.46
C LYS A 142 42.53 -4.09 -6.53
N ASP A 143 42.02 -4.30 -7.73
CA ASP A 143 42.84 -4.64 -8.90
C ASP A 143 42.43 -3.80 -10.11
N ALA A 144 43.08 -4.03 -11.25
CA ALA A 144 42.80 -3.28 -12.48
C ALA A 144 41.36 -3.47 -13.00
N SER A 145 40.65 -4.50 -12.54
CA SER A 145 39.28 -4.83 -12.94
C SER A 145 38.21 -4.28 -12.00
N GLY A 146 38.59 -3.82 -10.80
CA GLY A 146 37.67 -3.14 -9.88
C GLY A 146 37.96 -3.41 -8.40
N ASN A 147 36.93 -3.18 -7.58
CA ASN A 147 36.95 -3.47 -6.16
C ASN A 147 36.28 -4.82 -5.90
N TRP A 148 36.88 -5.60 -4.99
CA TRP A 148 36.45 -6.95 -4.68
C TRP A 148 36.38 -7.18 -3.17
N LEU A 149 35.33 -7.86 -2.72
CA LEU A 149 35.21 -8.39 -1.37
C LEU A 149 35.80 -9.79 -1.35
N LYS A 150 36.98 -9.94 -0.73
CA LYS A 150 37.61 -11.23 -0.53
C LYS A 150 37.04 -11.92 0.70
N LEU A 151 36.52 -13.12 0.50
CA LEU A 151 35.95 -13.94 1.55
C LEU A 151 37.04 -14.75 2.30
N PRO A 152 36.76 -15.23 3.53
CA PRO A 152 37.66 -16.11 4.26
C PRO A 152 37.97 -17.39 3.47
N ASP A 153 39.22 -17.84 3.47
CA ASP A 153 39.63 -19.00 2.66
C ASP A 153 38.85 -20.28 3.01
N ASN A 154 38.51 -20.44 4.29
CA ASN A 154 37.79 -21.61 4.80
C ASN A 154 36.26 -21.50 4.66
N VAL A 155 35.72 -20.39 4.11
CA VAL A 155 34.26 -20.19 3.99
C VAL A 155 33.58 -21.27 3.16
N SER A 156 34.34 -21.90 2.24
CA SER A 156 33.83 -22.99 1.39
C SER A 156 33.71 -24.32 2.13
N ASN A 157 34.38 -24.49 3.27
CA ASN A 157 34.31 -25.71 4.07
C ASN A 157 33.00 -25.73 4.87
N GLU A 158 32.14 -26.73 4.69
CA GLU A 158 30.87 -26.87 5.41
C GLU A 158 31.02 -26.90 6.94
N ALA A 159 32.14 -27.42 7.44
CA ALA A 159 32.47 -27.46 8.86
C ALA A 159 32.99 -26.12 9.43
N TRP A 160 33.23 -25.11 8.59
CA TRP A 160 33.68 -23.80 9.05
C TRP A 160 32.56 -23.07 9.78
N ILE A 161 32.79 -22.80 11.06
CA ILE A 161 31.92 -22.02 11.94
C ILE A 161 32.82 -21.02 12.66
N PRO A 162 32.76 -19.72 12.32
CA PRO A 162 33.56 -18.73 13.01
C PRO A 162 33.02 -18.54 14.43
N HIS A 163 33.93 -18.32 15.38
CA HIS A 163 33.52 -18.03 16.76
C HIS A 163 32.79 -16.67 16.81
N ILE A 164 33.44 -15.63 16.26
CA ILE A 164 32.85 -14.33 15.97
C ILE A 164 32.63 -14.24 14.45
N PRO A 165 31.38 -14.11 13.98
CA PRO A 165 31.10 -13.97 12.55
C PRO A 165 31.69 -12.67 11.99
N PRO A 166 32.30 -12.68 10.79
CA PRO A 166 32.85 -11.47 10.17
C PRO A 166 31.80 -10.44 9.71
N ILE A 167 30.52 -10.82 9.67
CA ILE A 167 29.42 -9.93 9.30
C ILE A 167 28.40 -9.87 10.43
N GLU A 168 27.98 -8.66 10.79
CA GLU A 168 26.82 -8.42 11.64
C GLU A 168 25.67 -7.88 10.79
N ILE A 169 24.46 -8.38 11.01
CA ILE A 169 23.27 -7.93 10.27
C ILE A 169 22.54 -6.88 11.10
N ILE A 170 22.54 -5.64 10.59
CA ILE A 170 21.83 -4.49 11.17
C ILE A 170 20.34 -4.58 10.83
N ASP A 171 20.01 -4.87 9.56
CA ASP A 171 18.64 -5.08 9.10
C ASP A 171 18.53 -6.24 8.11
N GLY A 172 17.42 -6.98 8.17
CA GLY A 172 17.13 -8.09 7.26
C GLY A 172 17.30 -9.49 7.85
N GLN A 173 17.47 -9.62 9.16
CA GLN A 173 17.64 -10.91 9.86
C GLN A 173 16.51 -11.91 9.55
N HIS A 174 15.24 -11.48 9.56
CA HIS A 174 14.10 -12.35 9.20
C HIS A 174 14.15 -12.88 7.77
N ARG A 175 14.71 -12.08 6.84
CA ARG A 175 14.88 -12.52 5.45
C ARG A 175 15.93 -13.63 5.38
N LEU A 176 17.04 -13.49 6.11
CA LEU A 176 18.06 -14.55 6.19
C LEU A 176 17.57 -15.80 6.92
N TRP A 177 16.72 -15.66 7.95
CA TRP A 177 16.12 -16.82 8.63
C TRP A 177 15.22 -17.66 7.74
N ALA A 178 14.67 -17.11 6.65
CA ALA A 178 13.83 -17.85 5.70
C ALA A 178 14.60 -18.90 4.88
N PHE A 179 15.93 -18.81 4.83
CA PHE A 179 16.79 -19.72 4.07
C PHE A 179 17.40 -20.79 4.99
N ASP A 180 16.93 -22.03 4.93
CA ASP A 180 17.51 -23.14 5.69
C ASP A 180 18.69 -23.78 4.95
N LYS A 181 19.59 -24.46 5.69
CA LYS A 181 20.77 -25.11 5.10
C LYS A 181 20.40 -26.21 4.10
N ASP A 182 19.23 -26.82 4.25
CA ASP A 182 18.78 -27.98 3.46
C ASP A 182 17.75 -27.61 2.38
N ASP A 183 17.48 -26.31 2.15
CA ASP A 183 16.50 -25.86 1.16
C ASP A 183 17.13 -25.68 -0.23
N SER A 184 17.29 -26.80 -0.94
CA SER A 184 17.84 -26.88 -2.32
C SER A 184 17.19 -25.90 -3.31
N LEU A 185 15.95 -25.50 -3.07
CA LEU A 185 15.19 -24.58 -3.93
C LEU A 185 15.69 -23.13 -3.86
N THR A 186 16.54 -22.79 -2.89
CA THR A 186 17.06 -21.43 -2.67
C THR A 186 18.58 -21.32 -2.81
N GLU A 187 19.25 -22.40 -3.25
CA GLU A 187 20.71 -22.48 -3.34
C GLU A 187 21.35 -21.39 -4.23
N ASN A 188 20.61 -20.78 -5.15
CA ASN A 188 21.09 -19.70 -6.02
C ASN A 188 20.34 -18.36 -5.79
N TYR A 189 19.66 -18.20 -4.66
CA TYR A 189 18.97 -16.94 -4.35
C TYR A 189 19.97 -15.91 -3.83
N GLU A 190 20.18 -14.84 -4.57
CA GLU A 190 21.05 -13.74 -4.15
C GLU A 190 20.26 -12.63 -3.46
N LEU A 191 20.91 -11.99 -2.49
CA LEU A 191 20.38 -10.83 -1.77
C LEU A 191 21.28 -9.62 -2.02
N PRO A 192 20.69 -8.44 -2.31
CA PRO A 192 21.46 -7.20 -2.36
C PRO A 192 21.86 -6.80 -0.94
N VAL A 193 23.12 -6.40 -0.77
CA VAL A 193 23.70 -6.01 0.53
C VAL A 193 24.28 -4.62 0.45
N VAL A 194 23.98 -3.82 1.48
CA VAL A 194 24.70 -2.58 1.81
C VAL A 194 25.55 -2.87 3.05
N ALA A 195 26.86 -2.83 2.88
CA ALA A 195 27.82 -3.17 3.92
C ALA A 195 28.64 -1.95 4.35
N PHE A 196 28.60 -1.65 5.64
CA PHE A 196 29.51 -0.70 6.27
C PHE A 196 30.70 -1.45 6.90
N ILE A 197 31.78 -0.73 7.19
CA ILE A 197 32.99 -1.31 7.80
C ILE A 197 33.13 -0.79 9.22
N ASP A 198 33.25 -1.71 10.18
CA ASP A 198 33.56 -1.45 11.58
C ASP A 198 32.69 -0.33 12.20
N LEU A 199 31.39 -0.36 11.95
CA LEU A 199 30.45 0.55 12.61
C LEU A 199 30.27 0.20 14.08
N ASP A 200 30.39 1.22 14.92
CA ASP A 200 30.03 1.13 16.33
C ASP A 200 28.56 0.77 16.51
N ILE A 201 28.27 0.11 17.63
CA ILE A 201 26.94 -0.36 18.01
C ILE A 201 25.88 0.75 18.00
N THR A 202 26.23 1.98 18.39
CA THR A 202 25.31 3.12 18.40
C THR A 202 24.94 3.56 16.97
N TRP A 203 25.87 3.49 16.02
CA TRP A 203 25.58 3.78 14.60
C TRP A 203 24.73 2.67 13.98
N GLN A 204 24.98 1.42 14.32
CA GLN A 204 24.13 0.31 13.92
C GLN A 204 22.69 0.50 14.44
N ALA A 205 22.51 0.92 15.70
CA ALA A 205 21.20 1.22 16.27
C ALA A 205 20.52 2.43 15.58
N TYR A 206 21.28 3.47 15.26
CA TYR A 206 20.79 4.62 14.50
C TYR A 206 20.27 4.22 13.12
N LEU A 207 21.04 3.41 12.38
CA LEU A 207 20.63 2.89 11.07
C LEU A 207 19.38 2.01 11.20
N PHE A 208 19.35 1.11 12.18
CA PHE A 208 18.16 0.29 12.45
C PHE A 208 16.91 1.14 12.67
N TYR A 209 16.98 2.17 13.52
CA TYR A 209 15.86 3.05 13.82
C TYR A 209 15.39 3.85 12.59
N THR A 210 16.33 4.44 11.85
CA THR A 210 16.02 5.29 10.69
C THR A 210 15.43 4.52 9.51
N ILE A 211 15.79 3.25 9.35
CA ILE A 211 15.29 2.39 8.27
C ILE A 211 13.95 1.74 8.63
N ASN A 212 13.73 1.35 9.88
CA ASN A 212 12.56 0.56 10.26
C ASN A 212 11.45 1.34 10.98
N VAL A 213 11.80 2.32 11.80
CA VAL A 213 10.86 2.98 12.72
C VAL A 213 10.39 4.31 12.15
N LYS A 214 11.32 5.09 11.58
CA LYS A 214 11.01 6.43 11.06
C LYS A 214 10.07 6.44 9.84
N PRO A 215 10.16 5.52 8.86
CA PRO A 215 9.30 5.58 7.67
C PRO A 215 7.84 5.34 8.01
N LYS A 216 6.94 6.19 7.50
CA LYS A 216 5.49 5.97 7.59
C LYS A 216 5.08 4.87 6.61
N LYS A 217 4.26 3.92 7.05
CA LYS A 217 3.61 2.97 6.14
C LYS A 217 2.69 3.73 5.20
N ILE A 218 2.80 3.47 3.90
CA ILE A 218 1.88 4.00 2.90
C ILE A 218 0.48 3.44 3.19
N ASN A 219 -0.53 4.31 3.21
CA ASN A 219 -1.93 3.87 3.33
C ASN A 219 -2.32 3.04 2.09
N ARG A 220 -3.04 1.92 2.28
CA ARG A 220 -3.53 1.08 1.17
C ARG A 220 -4.31 1.90 0.13
N SER A 221 -5.22 2.80 0.54
CA SER A 221 -6.00 3.63 -0.39
C SER A 221 -5.10 4.53 -1.25
N LEU A 222 -4.02 5.05 -0.67
CA LEU A 222 -3.00 5.82 -1.40
C LEU A 222 -2.28 4.97 -2.44
N ALA A 223 -1.94 3.71 -2.12
CA ALA A 223 -1.31 2.81 -3.09
C ALA A 223 -2.19 2.57 -4.33
N TYR A 224 -3.52 2.45 -4.16
CA TYR A 224 -4.47 2.31 -5.28
C TYR A 224 -4.73 3.61 -6.05
N ASP A 225 -4.44 4.77 -5.47
CA ASP A 225 -4.46 6.04 -6.19
C ASP A 225 -3.18 6.24 -6.99
N LEU A 226 -2.03 5.84 -6.44
CA LEU A 226 -0.74 5.85 -7.15
C LEU A 226 -0.68 4.82 -8.28
N TYR A 227 -1.22 3.63 -8.05
CA TYR A 227 -1.23 2.53 -9.01
C TYR A 227 -2.66 1.99 -9.21
N PRO A 228 -3.53 2.69 -9.98
CA PRO A 228 -4.90 2.25 -10.24
C PRO A 228 -5.01 0.85 -10.85
N ILE A 229 -3.97 0.40 -11.57
CA ILE A 229 -3.90 -0.96 -12.14
C ILE A 229 -4.00 -2.06 -11.08
N LEU A 230 -3.63 -1.79 -9.82
CA LEU A 230 -3.77 -2.73 -8.70
C LEU A 230 -5.23 -3.10 -8.45
N ARG A 231 -6.20 -2.25 -8.81
CA ARG A 231 -7.65 -2.47 -8.56
C ARG A 231 -8.22 -3.65 -9.34
N VAL A 232 -7.54 -4.08 -10.40
CA VAL A 232 -8.01 -5.11 -11.36
C VAL A 232 -7.07 -6.32 -11.43
N GLN A 233 -6.10 -6.42 -10.53
CA GLN A 233 -5.15 -7.53 -10.49
C GLN A 233 -5.80 -8.77 -9.84
N GLU A 234 -5.93 -9.87 -10.59
CA GLU A 234 -6.48 -11.14 -10.08
C GLU A 234 -5.77 -11.63 -8.81
N TRP A 235 -4.44 -11.50 -8.76
CA TRP A 235 -3.64 -11.90 -7.61
C TRP A 235 -3.90 -11.05 -6.36
N LEU A 236 -4.38 -9.81 -6.52
CA LEU A 236 -4.77 -8.97 -5.40
C LEU A 236 -6.25 -9.19 -5.03
N GLU A 237 -7.10 -9.42 -6.03
CA GLU A 237 -8.52 -9.75 -5.87
C GLU A 237 -8.74 -11.10 -5.17
N GLY A 238 -7.89 -12.07 -5.46
CA GLY A 238 -7.93 -13.37 -4.82
C GLY A 238 -7.59 -13.32 -3.33
N SER A 239 -6.83 -12.31 -2.87
CA SER A 239 -6.37 -12.21 -1.47
C SER A 239 -7.54 -12.00 -0.50
N PRO A 240 -7.70 -12.89 0.51
CA PRO A 240 -8.83 -12.83 1.45
C PRO A 240 -8.89 -11.51 2.22
N ASP A 241 -7.74 -10.85 2.46
CA ASP A 241 -7.62 -9.67 3.32
C ASP A 241 -7.36 -8.36 2.57
N THR A 242 -7.33 -8.35 1.24
CA THR A 242 -6.88 -7.16 0.48
C THR A 242 -7.91 -6.63 -0.49
N ALA A 243 -8.55 -7.51 -1.26
CA ALA A 243 -9.55 -7.12 -2.26
C ALA A 243 -10.78 -6.45 -1.65
N ASN A 244 -11.36 -7.06 -0.61
CA ASN A 244 -12.54 -6.54 0.07
C ASN A 244 -12.21 -5.30 0.87
N ILE A 245 -11.05 -5.28 1.55
CA ILE A 245 -10.63 -4.15 2.37
C ILE A 245 -10.44 -2.89 1.54
N TYR A 246 -9.85 -2.96 0.34
CA TYR A 246 -9.77 -1.80 -0.53
C TYR A 246 -11.14 -1.27 -0.93
N LYS A 247 -12.01 -2.15 -1.46
CA LYS A 247 -13.33 -1.76 -1.98
C LYS A 247 -14.17 -1.11 -0.89
N GLU A 248 -14.15 -1.69 0.31
CA GLU A 248 -14.82 -1.15 1.50
C GLU A 248 -14.21 0.16 1.98
N THR A 249 -12.88 0.24 2.13
CA THR A 249 -12.19 1.47 2.56
C THR A 249 -12.47 2.60 1.58
N ARG A 250 -12.34 2.36 0.28
CA ARG A 250 -12.59 3.36 -0.76
C ARG A 250 -14.04 3.84 -0.74
N ALA A 251 -15.00 2.92 -0.66
CA ALA A 251 -16.41 3.26 -0.59
C ALA A 251 -16.73 4.06 0.68
N GLN A 252 -16.16 3.68 1.82
CA GLN A 252 -16.31 4.40 3.08
C GLN A 252 -15.79 5.83 2.97
N GLU A 253 -14.57 6.02 2.45
CA GLU A 253 -13.99 7.36 2.28
C GLU A 253 -14.86 8.24 1.36
N ILE A 254 -15.38 7.69 0.25
CA ILE A 254 -16.28 8.42 -0.65
C ILE A 254 -17.57 8.82 0.08
N VAL A 255 -18.16 7.93 0.89
CA VAL A 255 -19.38 8.21 1.68
C VAL A 255 -19.12 9.28 2.73
N GLU A 256 -17.96 9.25 3.40
CA GLU A 256 -17.57 10.29 4.35
C GLU A 256 -17.42 11.67 3.69
N ILE A 257 -16.87 11.72 2.46
CA ILE A 257 -16.80 12.96 1.67
C ILE A 257 -18.21 13.42 1.27
N LEU A 258 -19.07 12.52 0.79
CA LEU A 258 -20.47 12.81 0.46
C LEU A 258 -21.24 13.37 1.67
N TRP A 259 -20.97 12.86 2.87
CA TRP A 259 -21.64 13.28 4.09
C TRP A 259 -21.09 14.60 4.67
N SER A 260 -19.79 14.85 4.58
CA SER A 260 -19.14 16.02 5.21
C SER A 260 -19.04 17.24 4.30
N ASN A 261 -18.93 17.05 2.97
CA ASN A 261 -18.65 18.13 2.03
C ASN A 261 -19.88 19.01 1.77
N THR A 262 -19.70 20.33 1.77
CA THR A 262 -20.79 21.29 1.58
C THR A 262 -21.39 21.33 0.18
N GLU A 263 -20.64 20.89 -0.82
CA GLU A 263 -21.13 20.81 -2.21
C GLU A 263 -22.00 19.58 -2.44
N SER A 264 -21.97 18.61 -1.52
CA SER A 264 -22.71 17.38 -1.65
C SER A 264 -24.18 17.57 -1.28
N PRO A 265 -25.14 17.14 -2.11
CA PRO A 265 -26.55 17.05 -1.72
C PRO A 265 -26.75 16.15 -0.49
N TRP A 266 -25.82 15.22 -0.24
CA TRP A 266 -25.86 14.28 0.87
C TRP A 266 -25.25 14.80 2.17
N LYS A 267 -24.88 16.09 2.24
CA LYS A 267 -24.28 16.70 3.42
C LYS A 267 -25.18 16.48 4.66
N ASN A 268 -24.67 15.79 5.67
CA ASN A 268 -25.44 15.42 6.88
C ASN A 268 -26.71 14.58 6.62
N LYS A 269 -26.89 13.98 5.42
CA LYS A 269 -28.09 13.21 5.02
C LYS A 269 -27.90 11.69 4.99
N ILE A 270 -26.79 11.22 5.52
CA ILE A 270 -26.46 9.80 5.64
C ILE A 270 -26.38 9.47 7.13
N ASN A 271 -27.03 8.40 7.56
CA ASN A 271 -26.94 7.94 8.95
C ASN A 271 -25.60 7.24 9.19
N MET A 272 -24.63 8.00 9.68
CA MET A 272 -23.26 7.54 9.95
C MET A 272 -23.14 6.71 11.23
N LEU A 273 -24.01 6.93 12.22
CA LEU A 273 -23.91 6.31 13.55
C LEU A 273 -24.92 5.17 13.78
N GLY A 274 -25.78 4.90 12.79
CA GLY A 274 -26.84 3.89 12.92
C GLY A 274 -27.94 4.27 13.90
N ASP A 275 -28.08 5.57 14.21
CA ASP A 275 -29.09 6.06 15.15
C ASP A 275 -30.50 5.87 14.57
N SER A 276 -31.38 5.20 15.31
CA SER A 276 -32.78 4.99 14.94
C SER A 276 -33.59 6.28 14.88
N ASN A 277 -33.13 7.34 15.53
CA ASN A 277 -33.76 8.67 15.52
C ASN A 277 -33.26 9.58 14.39
N SER A 278 -32.33 9.10 13.54
CA SER A 278 -31.86 9.88 12.40
C SER A 278 -32.99 10.19 11.42
N LEU A 279 -32.98 11.40 10.86
CA LEU A 279 -33.87 11.77 9.76
C LEU A 279 -33.36 11.27 8.39
N ALA A 280 -32.16 10.72 8.33
CA ALA A 280 -31.61 10.15 7.10
C ALA A 280 -32.31 8.83 6.75
N ASN A 281 -32.74 8.70 5.50
CA ASN A 281 -33.42 7.51 4.99
C ASN A 281 -32.47 6.38 4.55
N ILE A 282 -31.16 6.60 4.65
CA ILE A 282 -30.12 5.62 4.30
C ILE A 282 -28.99 5.61 5.33
N THR A 283 -28.47 4.42 5.61
CA THR A 283 -27.32 4.20 6.50
C THR A 283 -26.01 4.23 5.72
N GLN A 284 -24.91 4.53 6.42
CA GLN A 284 -23.56 4.45 5.83
C GLN A 284 -23.29 3.09 5.20
N ALA A 285 -23.60 2.00 5.92
CA ALA A 285 -23.40 0.63 5.44
C ALA A 285 -24.20 0.33 4.16
N ALA A 286 -25.45 0.80 4.06
CA ALA A 286 -26.26 0.63 2.86
C ALA A 286 -25.66 1.39 1.66
N PHE A 287 -25.20 2.63 1.87
CA PHE A 287 -24.57 3.43 0.83
C PHE A 287 -23.26 2.80 0.34
N ILE A 288 -22.39 2.39 1.28
CA ILE A 288 -21.11 1.70 0.99
C ILE A 288 -21.36 0.47 0.12
N ARG A 289 -22.31 -0.39 0.51
CA ARG A 289 -22.66 -1.60 -0.23
C ARG A 289 -23.14 -1.28 -1.65
N ASN A 290 -23.96 -0.24 -1.83
CA ASN A 290 -24.43 0.15 -3.17
C ASN A 290 -23.30 0.72 -4.05
N LEU A 291 -22.34 1.47 -3.48
CA LEU A 291 -21.14 1.92 -4.21
C LEU A 291 -20.24 0.75 -4.63
N ILE A 292 -20.04 -0.24 -3.75
CA ILE A 292 -19.29 -1.45 -4.07
C ILE A 292 -19.97 -2.23 -5.20
N ALA A 293 -21.29 -2.38 -5.15
CA ALA A 293 -22.04 -3.12 -6.17
C ALA A 293 -22.17 -2.41 -7.52
N SER A 294 -21.89 -1.10 -7.60
CA SER A 294 -22.02 -0.28 -8.81
C SER A 294 -20.66 0.21 -9.31
N PHE A 295 -20.10 1.27 -8.72
CA PHE A 295 -18.90 1.95 -9.20
C PHE A 295 -17.59 1.20 -8.92
N ILE A 296 -17.50 0.45 -7.83
CA ILE A 296 -16.24 -0.15 -7.34
C ILE A 296 -16.14 -1.65 -7.66
N LYS A 297 -17.19 -2.27 -8.21
CA LYS A 297 -17.15 -3.69 -8.61
C LYS A 297 -16.09 -3.92 -9.69
N THR A 298 -15.42 -5.06 -9.60
CA THR A 298 -14.51 -5.55 -10.64
C THR A 298 -15.35 -6.18 -11.76
N SER A 299 -14.87 -6.13 -13.01
CA SER A 299 -15.66 -6.62 -14.15
C SER A 299 -15.92 -8.11 -13.99
N VAL A 300 -17.20 -8.50 -13.95
CA VAL A 300 -17.60 -9.90 -13.90
C VAL A 300 -17.62 -10.42 -15.34
N THR A 301 -17.19 -11.66 -15.55
CA THR A 301 -17.24 -12.37 -16.85
C THR A 301 -18.61 -12.40 -17.55
N LYS A 302 -19.67 -11.88 -16.92
CA LYS A 302 -21.05 -11.82 -17.44
C LYS A 302 -21.80 -10.49 -17.21
N GLY A 303 -21.15 -9.40 -16.80
CA GLY A 303 -21.86 -8.12 -16.54
C GLY A 303 -21.00 -6.87 -16.70
N LEU A 304 -21.63 -5.69 -16.74
CA LEU A 304 -20.93 -4.41 -16.83
C LEU A 304 -20.03 -4.20 -15.60
N GLY A 305 -18.83 -3.67 -15.83
CA GLY A 305 -17.87 -3.33 -14.80
C GLY A 305 -18.26 -2.06 -14.01
N GLY A 306 -17.58 -1.85 -12.89
CA GLY A 306 -17.68 -0.60 -12.13
C GLY A 306 -16.69 0.43 -12.67
N LEU A 307 -17.15 1.66 -12.89
CA LEU A 307 -16.35 2.75 -13.49
C LEU A 307 -15.01 2.99 -12.75
N PHE A 308 -14.96 2.77 -11.44
CA PHE A 308 -13.75 2.96 -10.62
C PHE A 308 -13.03 1.66 -10.30
N GLY A 309 -13.69 0.51 -10.46
CA GLY A 309 -13.23 -0.81 -10.04
C GLY A 309 -12.84 -1.76 -11.17
N SER A 310 -13.08 -1.39 -12.43
CA SER A 310 -12.86 -2.28 -13.57
C SER A 310 -12.06 -1.63 -14.70
N ILE A 311 -11.60 -2.46 -15.63
CA ILE A 311 -10.96 -2.01 -16.87
C ILE A 311 -12.03 -1.34 -17.73
N LEU A 312 -11.74 -0.14 -18.24
CA LEU A 312 -12.66 0.54 -19.16
C LEU A 312 -12.63 -0.11 -20.53
N ASN A 313 -13.75 -0.07 -21.22
CA ASN A 313 -13.87 -0.50 -22.61
C ASN A 313 -13.39 0.61 -23.56
N ASP A 314 -12.14 1.02 -23.42
CA ASP A 314 -11.47 1.99 -24.27
C ASP A 314 -10.18 1.40 -24.86
N GLN A 315 -9.57 2.10 -25.81
CA GLN A 315 -8.31 1.68 -26.47
C GLN A 315 -7.13 1.41 -25.51
N TYR A 316 -7.18 1.90 -24.27
CA TYR A 316 -6.10 1.75 -23.31
C TYR A 316 -6.19 0.45 -22.51
N HIS A 317 -7.39 -0.16 -22.39
CA HIS A 317 -7.63 -1.36 -21.59
C HIS A 317 -7.07 -1.28 -20.15
N LEU A 318 -7.21 -0.09 -19.54
CA LEU A 318 -6.78 0.19 -18.18
C LEU A 318 -7.94 0.68 -17.32
N PRO A 319 -7.89 0.54 -15.99
CA PRO A 319 -8.85 1.20 -15.11
C PRO A 319 -8.74 2.73 -15.20
N LEU A 320 -9.78 3.41 -14.76
CA LEU A 320 -9.78 4.86 -14.65
C LEU A 320 -8.74 5.31 -13.61
N ASN A 321 -7.88 6.26 -13.98
CA ASN A 321 -6.78 6.74 -13.16
C ASN A 321 -7.21 7.78 -12.11
N TRP A 322 -8.52 7.96 -11.90
CA TRP A 322 -9.02 8.94 -10.97
C TRP A 322 -8.67 8.58 -9.53
N ASN A 323 -8.20 9.58 -8.79
CA ASN A 323 -7.94 9.47 -7.36
C ASN A 323 -9.26 9.53 -6.56
N ARG A 324 -9.16 9.32 -5.25
CA ARG A 324 -10.32 9.36 -4.34
C ARG A 324 -11.13 10.65 -4.42
N THR A 325 -10.48 11.82 -4.51
CA THR A 325 -11.15 13.13 -4.60
C THR A 325 -11.98 13.26 -5.87
N GLN A 326 -11.39 12.88 -7.02
CA GLN A 326 -12.06 12.92 -8.32
C GLN A 326 -13.23 11.93 -8.38
N GLN A 327 -13.07 10.73 -7.82
CA GLN A 327 -14.15 9.75 -7.70
C GLN A 327 -15.31 10.30 -6.85
N ALA A 328 -15.02 10.86 -5.67
CA ALA A 328 -16.04 11.46 -4.81
C ALA A 328 -16.71 12.67 -5.48
N ALA A 329 -15.93 13.53 -6.14
CA ALA A 329 -16.46 14.67 -6.90
C ALA A 329 -17.40 14.22 -8.02
N PHE A 330 -17.09 13.13 -8.72
CA PHE A 330 -17.96 12.58 -9.75
C PHE A 330 -19.30 12.08 -9.21
N ILE A 331 -19.28 11.39 -8.07
CA ILE A 331 -20.51 10.93 -7.41
C ILE A 331 -21.33 12.13 -6.90
N ILE A 332 -20.67 13.13 -6.29
CA ILE A 332 -21.33 14.39 -5.88
C ILE A 332 -21.95 15.07 -7.10
N PHE A 333 -21.19 15.25 -8.17
CA PHE A 333 -21.63 15.88 -9.41
C PHE A 333 -22.89 15.21 -9.97
N SER A 334 -22.87 13.87 -10.06
CA SER A 334 -24.01 13.09 -10.55
C SER A 334 -25.25 13.32 -9.69
N TRP A 335 -25.09 13.32 -8.35
CA TRP A 335 -26.20 13.59 -7.43
C TRP A 335 -26.68 15.03 -7.48
N LYS A 336 -25.79 16.02 -7.71
CA LYS A 336 -26.18 17.43 -7.85
C LYS A 336 -27.10 17.61 -9.04
N ILE A 337 -26.78 17.02 -10.20
CA ILE A 337 -27.63 17.06 -11.39
C ILE A 337 -29.01 16.47 -11.07
N MET A 338 -29.08 15.28 -10.48
CA MET A 338 -30.38 14.68 -10.13
C MET A 338 -31.16 15.55 -9.13
N TYR A 339 -30.48 16.08 -8.12
CA TYR A 339 -31.09 16.93 -7.10
C TYR A 339 -31.67 18.21 -7.71
N GLU A 340 -30.94 18.88 -8.60
CA GLU A 340 -31.40 20.06 -9.35
C GLU A 340 -32.66 19.73 -10.17
N ARG A 341 -32.63 18.64 -10.94
CA ARG A 341 -33.76 18.22 -11.79
C ARG A 341 -35.00 17.83 -10.99
N VAL A 342 -34.83 17.12 -9.88
CA VAL A 342 -35.93 16.80 -8.97
C VAL A 342 -36.49 18.08 -8.34
N SER A 343 -35.62 19.03 -7.98
CA SER A 343 -36.04 20.30 -7.38
C SER A 343 -36.88 21.16 -8.31
N GLU A 344 -36.58 21.13 -9.61
CA GLU A 344 -37.36 21.81 -10.65
C GLU A 344 -38.65 21.08 -11.02
N CYS A 345 -38.75 19.78 -10.74
CA CYS A 345 -39.86 18.93 -11.16
C CYS A 345 -41.21 19.38 -10.56
N GLN A 346 -42.18 19.72 -11.40
CA GLN A 346 -43.53 20.12 -10.98
C GLN A 346 -44.58 19.00 -11.12
N HIS A 347 -44.15 17.76 -11.29
CA HIS A 347 -45.06 16.63 -11.40
C HIS A 347 -45.84 16.40 -10.10
N GLY A 348 -47.04 15.82 -10.22
CA GLY A 348 -47.95 15.63 -9.09
C GLY A 348 -47.34 14.90 -7.89
N TRP A 349 -46.44 13.92 -8.13
CA TRP A 349 -45.75 13.20 -7.05
C TRP A 349 -44.80 14.11 -6.26
N ALA A 350 -44.05 14.98 -6.94
CA ALA A 350 -43.08 15.87 -6.30
C ALA A 350 -43.80 16.96 -5.51
N LEU A 351 -44.86 17.53 -6.09
CA LEU A 351 -45.72 18.49 -5.40
C LEU A 351 -46.43 17.87 -4.18
N ALA A 352 -46.90 16.62 -4.29
CA ALA A 352 -47.52 15.92 -3.17
C ALA A 352 -46.55 15.76 -1.99
N LEU A 353 -45.31 15.34 -2.26
CA LEU A 353 -44.27 15.22 -1.23
C LEU A 353 -43.91 16.56 -0.57
N ARG A 354 -43.89 17.65 -1.35
CA ARG A 354 -43.59 19.00 -0.83
C ARG A 354 -44.70 19.59 0.01
N ASN A 355 -45.96 19.22 -0.25
CA ASN A 355 -47.13 19.76 0.42
C ASN A 355 -47.64 18.91 1.60
N GLU A 356 -46.97 17.79 1.92
CA GLU A 356 -47.35 16.90 3.01
C GLU A 356 -47.10 17.55 4.39
N LYS A 357 -48.18 18.02 5.03
CA LYS A 357 -48.14 18.83 6.26
C LYS A 357 -47.31 18.21 7.38
N LYS A 358 -47.45 16.89 7.61
CA LYS A 358 -46.71 16.18 8.68
C LYS A 358 -45.20 16.25 8.48
N GLN A 359 -44.73 16.30 7.24
CA GLN A 359 -43.30 16.39 6.94
C GLN A 359 -42.79 17.81 7.01
N VAL A 360 -43.57 18.77 6.49
CA VAL A 360 -43.22 20.19 6.57
C VAL A 360 -42.97 20.60 8.03
N GLU A 361 -43.75 20.09 8.98
CA GLU A 361 -43.54 20.33 10.42
C GLU A 361 -42.26 19.69 10.97
N ILE A 362 -41.91 18.47 10.55
CA ILE A 362 -40.69 17.75 11.00
C ILE A 362 -39.40 18.46 10.53
N PHE A 363 -39.44 19.11 9.37
CA PHE A 363 -38.29 19.77 8.75
C PHE A 363 -38.28 21.31 8.93
N LYS A 364 -39.30 21.89 9.58
CA LYS A 364 -39.52 23.34 9.70
C LYS A 364 -38.41 24.10 10.43
N ASP A 365 -37.82 23.48 11.46
CA ASP A 365 -36.84 24.12 12.36
C ASP A 365 -35.39 23.79 12.01
N LYS A 366 -35.13 23.06 10.90
CA LYS A 366 -33.81 22.47 10.63
C LYS A 366 -32.92 23.25 9.65
N ASP A 367 -33.31 24.46 9.25
CA ASP A 367 -32.53 25.37 8.39
C ASP A 367 -31.98 24.69 7.11
N ASP A 368 -32.68 23.65 6.67
CA ASP A 368 -32.21 22.70 5.69
C ASP A 368 -32.91 23.03 4.38
N LYS A 369 -32.18 23.60 3.42
CA LYS A 369 -32.63 23.84 2.03
C LYS A 369 -32.88 22.54 1.27
N SER A 370 -33.32 21.48 1.95
CA SER A 370 -33.49 20.14 1.43
C SER A 370 -34.88 20.00 0.82
N ASP A 371 -34.97 19.81 -0.49
CA ASP A 371 -36.24 19.51 -1.15
C ASP A 371 -36.85 18.20 -0.61
N LEU A 372 -38.10 18.29 -0.14
CA LEU A 372 -38.88 17.16 0.36
C LEU A 372 -39.18 16.11 -0.73
N ALA A 373 -39.24 16.51 -2.00
CA ALA A 373 -39.33 15.55 -3.10
C ALA A 373 -38.12 14.59 -3.12
N PHE A 374 -36.97 15.03 -2.59
CA PHE A 374 -35.74 14.25 -2.55
C PHE A 374 -35.51 13.54 -1.20
N PHE A 375 -35.58 14.29 -0.08
CA PHE A 375 -35.16 13.80 1.24
C PHE A 375 -36.29 13.45 2.21
N SER A 376 -37.55 13.59 1.81
CA SER A 376 -38.66 13.22 2.68
C SER A 376 -38.64 11.74 3.03
N LYS A 377 -39.26 11.37 4.16
CA LYS A 377 -39.42 9.96 4.58
C LYS A 377 -40.28 9.12 3.62
N TYR A 378 -41.00 9.77 2.70
CA TYR A 378 -41.81 9.10 1.68
C TYR A 378 -41.14 9.09 0.31
N SER A 379 -40.03 9.82 0.13
CA SER A 379 -39.25 9.77 -1.10
C SER A 379 -38.42 8.49 -1.14
N LEU A 380 -38.61 7.70 -2.20
CA LEU A 380 -37.79 6.52 -2.45
C LEU A 380 -36.36 6.87 -2.85
N ILE A 381 -36.12 8.08 -3.37
CA ILE A 381 -34.81 8.50 -3.89
C ILE A 381 -33.74 8.41 -2.81
N SER A 382 -34.05 8.90 -1.61
CA SER A 382 -33.11 8.92 -0.48
C SER A 382 -33.01 7.61 0.31
N THR A 383 -33.71 6.55 -0.12
CA THR A 383 -33.65 5.21 0.50
C THR A 383 -32.56 4.32 -0.13
N ASP A 384 -32.30 3.15 0.47
CA ASP A 384 -31.41 2.13 -0.12
C ASP A 384 -31.77 1.77 -1.56
N GLN A 385 -33.07 1.69 -1.90
CA GLN A 385 -33.51 1.32 -3.25
C GLN A 385 -33.29 2.44 -4.27
N GLY A 386 -33.55 3.69 -3.89
CA GLY A 386 -33.31 4.85 -4.75
C GLY A 386 -31.82 5.06 -5.01
N VAL A 387 -30.99 5.00 -3.97
CA VAL A 387 -29.54 5.10 -4.08
C VAL A 387 -28.97 3.96 -4.94
N ARG A 388 -29.46 2.73 -4.75
CA ARG A 388 -29.06 1.59 -5.59
C ARG A 388 -29.41 1.84 -7.06
N GLY A 389 -30.66 2.18 -7.35
CA GLY A 389 -31.13 2.42 -8.72
C GLY A 389 -30.31 3.52 -9.40
N PHE A 390 -30.14 4.65 -8.72
CA PHE A 390 -29.36 5.78 -9.22
C PHE A 390 -27.91 5.38 -9.54
N LEU A 391 -27.19 4.80 -8.56
CA LEU A 391 -25.77 4.51 -8.73
C LEU A 391 -25.52 3.47 -9.83
N HIS A 392 -26.40 2.47 -9.96
CA HIS A 392 -26.30 1.49 -11.04
C HIS A 392 -26.53 2.12 -12.42
N VAL A 393 -27.58 2.93 -12.58
CA VAL A 393 -27.88 3.59 -13.86
C VAL A 393 -26.73 4.52 -14.28
N ILE A 394 -26.26 5.38 -13.37
CA ILE A 394 -25.16 6.29 -13.69
C ILE A 394 -23.86 5.53 -13.99
N ASN A 395 -23.53 4.51 -13.20
CA ASN A 395 -22.36 3.68 -13.46
C ASN A 395 -22.43 3.06 -14.86
N ASP A 396 -23.54 2.40 -15.19
CA ASP A 396 -23.65 1.61 -16.40
C ASP A 396 -23.63 2.50 -17.65
N ILE A 397 -24.30 3.67 -17.61
CA ILE A 397 -24.25 4.68 -18.68
C ILE A 397 -22.81 5.19 -18.86
N CYS A 398 -22.15 5.61 -17.77
CA CYS A 398 -20.82 6.19 -17.85
C CYS A 398 -19.76 5.17 -18.23
N TYR A 399 -19.91 3.91 -17.80
CA TYR A 399 -19.03 2.81 -18.17
C TYR A 399 -19.13 2.50 -19.66
N LEU A 400 -20.35 2.33 -20.18
CA LEU A 400 -20.61 2.05 -21.59
C LEU A 400 -20.17 3.19 -22.51
N LEU A 401 -20.39 4.43 -22.09
CA LEU A 401 -20.07 5.61 -22.89
C LEU A 401 -18.64 6.12 -22.67
N SER A 402 -17.88 5.54 -21.75
CA SER A 402 -16.60 6.07 -21.25
C SER A 402 -15.63 6.55 -22.34
N GLU A 403 -15.50 5.80 -23.43
CA GLU A 403 -14.71 6.17 -24.61
C GLU A 403 -15.33 7.35 -25.38
N SER A 404 -16.62 7.26 -25.73
CA SER A 404 -17.32 8.30 -26.51
C SER A 404 -17.35 9.67 -25.82
N ILE A 405 -17.46 9.67 -24.49
CA ILE A 405 -17.48 10.89 -23.68
C ILE A 405 -16.09 11.26 -23.17
N ASN A 406 -15.05 10.48 -23.48
CA ASN A 406 -13.66 10.73 -23.15
C ASN A 406 -13.37 10.90 -21.64
N LEU A 407 -14.04 10.10 -20.79
CA LEU A 407 -13.93 10.23 -19.32
C LEU A 407 -12.51 10.13 -18.77
N ARG A 408 -11.63 9.38 -19.43
CA ARG A 408 -10.24 9.25 -19.01
C ARG A 408 -9.50 10.59 -19.02
N ASN A 409 -9.84 11.45 -19.98
CA ASN A 409 -9.12 12.69 -20.26
C ASN A 409 -9.89 13.92 -19.75
N VAL A 410 -10.60 13.79 -18.62
CA VAL A 410 -11.08 14.98 -17.90
C VAL A 410 -9.86 15.80 -17.48
N GLU A 411 -9.81 17.05 -17.92
CA GLU A 411 -8.75 18.00 -17.56
C GLU A 411 -8.95 18.49 -16.13
N TRP A 412 -8.37 17.77 -15.17
CA TRP A 412 -8.39 18.13 -13.77
C TRP A 412 -7.44 19.30 -13.51
N THR A 413 -7.97 20.38 -12.93
CA THR A 413 -7.20 21.60 -12.61
C THR A 413 -6.76 21.65 -11.14
N SER A 414 -7.17 20.69 -10.32
CA SER A 414 -6.67 20.54 -8.95
C SER A 414 -5.21 20.09 -8.96
N GLU A 415 -4.33 20.80 -8.23
CA GLU A 415 -2.93 20.40 -8.08
C GLU A 415 -2.83 18.96 -7.55
N ASP A 416 -2.12 18.11 -8.30
CA ASP A 416 -1.97 16.65 -8.20
C ASP A 416 -1.35 16.11 -6.89
N GLU A 417 -1.30 16.89 -5.82
CA GLU A 417 -0.84 16.34 -4.54
C GLU A 417 -1.91 15.40 -3.97
N ILE A 418 -1.74 14.10 -4.23
CA ILE A 418 -2.45 13.04 -3.53
C ILE A 418 -2.05 13.10 -2.05
N LYS A 419 -2.73 13.96 -1.29
CA LYS A 419 -2.44 14.21 0.11
C LYS A 419 -2.99 13.10 0.99
N GLU A 420 -2.14 12.60 1.90
CA GLU A 420 -2.60 11.86 3.07
C GLU A 420 -3.33 12.82 4.02
N GLY A 421 -4.63 13.03 3.81
CA GLY A 421 -5.41 13.93 4.67
C GLY A 421 -6.89 14.04 4.32
N VAL A 422 -7.60 14.84 5.12
CA VAL A 422 -8.99 15.21 4.92
C VAL A 422 -9.11 16.02 3.63
N ILE A 423 -9.97 15.58 2.72
CA ILE A 423 -10.22 16.28 1.46
C ILE A 423 -10.99 17.56 1.78
N GLY A 424 -10.40 18.70 1.41
CA GLY A 424 -11.04 19.99 1.58
C GLY A 424 -12.19 20.21 0.60
N THR A 425 -13.04 21.17 0.94
CA THR A 425 -14.17 21.58 0.09
C THR A 425 -13.68 22.22 -1.22
N LYS A 426 -12.54 22.91 -1.20
CA LYS A 426 -11.99 23.63 -2.36
C LYS A 426 -11.62 22.68 -3.50
N GLU A 427 -11.00 21.55 -3.17
CA GLU A 427 -10.56 20.54 -4.13
C GLU A 427 -11.77 19.91 -4.84
N ILE A 428 -12.82 19.57 -4.07
CA ILE A 428 -14.08 19.08 -4.64
C ILE A 428 -14.72 20.14 -5.53
N GLN A 429 -14.81 21.40 -5.09
CA GLN A 429 -15.36 22.50 -5.91
C GLN A 429 -14.63 22.64 -7.24
N GLN A 430 -13.31 22.48 -7.26
CA GLN A 430 -12.54 22.55 -8.49
C GLN A 430 -12.85 21.37 -9.41
N CYS A 431 -12.85 20.14 -8.90
CA CYS A 431 -13.26 18.97 -9.66
C CYS A 431 -14.68 19.10 -10.24
N LEU A 432 -15.63 19.65 -9.47
CA LEU A 432 -16.98 19.90 -9.95
C LEU A 432 -17.02 20.91 -11.11
N ARG A 433 -16.18 21.95 -11.09
CA ARG A 433 -16.07 22.90 -12.20
C ARG A 433 -15.52 22.24 -13.45
N ASP A 434 -14.56 21.34 -13.30
CA ASP A 434 -13.97 20.62 -14.43
C ASP A 434 -15.00 19.66 -15.06
N LEU A 435 -15.77 18.95 -14.23
CA LEU A 435 -16.86 18.08 -14.69
C LEU A 435 -17.99 18.84 -15.39
N ASN A 436 -18.32 20.05 -14.93
CA ASN A 436 -19.33 20.91 -15.57
C ASN A 436 -18.93 21.35 -17.00
N LYS A 437 -17.63 21.48 -17.27
CA LYS A 437 -17.11 21.81 -18.62
C LYS A 437 -16.98 20.58 -19.51
N HIS A 438 -17.00 19.39 -18.92
CA HIS A 438 -16.79 18.14 -19.62
C HIS A 438 -18.07 17.60 -20.27
N LYS A 439 -17.93 16.82 -21.35
CA LYS A 439 -19.05 16.24 -22.12
C LYS A 439 -20.02 15.40 -21.27
N VAL A 440 -19.54 14.86 -20.16
CA VAL A 440 -20.34 14.06 -19.22
C VAL A 440 -21.50 14.84 -18.61
N TYR A 441 -21.38 16.17 -18.46
CA TYR A 441 -22.46 17.00 -17.93
C TYR A 441 -23.75 16.83 -18.75
N ASN A 442 -23.67 17.03 -20.08
CA ASN A 442 -24.84 16.94 -20.96
C ASN A 442 -25.47 15.56 -20.91
N ILE A 443 -24.65 14.50 -20.94
CA ILE A 443 -25.14 13.11 -20.86
C ILE A 443 -25.91 12.87 -19.57
N LEU A 444 -25.35 13.26 -18.42
CA LEU A 444 -26.02 13.06 -17.14
C LEU A 444 -27.24 13.96 -16.97
N TYR A 445 -27.21 15.17 -17.52
CA TYR A 445 -28.34 16.08 -17.51
C TYR A 445 -29.52 15.51 -18.30
N ASP A 446 -29.25 14.96 -19.49
CA ASP A 446 -30.26 14.41 -20.40
C ASP A 446 -30.90 13.12 -19.86
N VAL A 447 -30.16 12.33 -19.07
CA VAL A 447 -30.69 11.11 -18.40
C VAL A 447 -31.89 11.42 -17.50
N TRP A 448 -31.91 12.61 -16.91
CA TRP A 448 -32.97 13.06 -15.99
C TRP A 448 -33.92 14.06 -16.64
N VAL A 449 -34.04 14.05 -17.97
CA VAL A 449 -35.18 14.70 -18.64
C VAL A 449 -36.43 13.93 -18.23
N VAL A 450 -37.06 14.44 -17.18
CA VAL A 450 -38.35 13.98 -16.68
C VAL A 450 -39.34 14.10 -17.84
N ALA A 451 -39.72 12.96 -18.39
CA ALA A 451 -40.83 12.83 -19.34
C ALA A 451 -42.16 13.18 -18.66
#